data_AF-A0A0M8U2P2-F1
#
_entry.id   AF-A0A0M8U2P2-F1
#
_cell.length_a   1.000
_cell.length_b   1.000
_cell.length_c   1.000
_cell.angle_alpha   90.00
_cell.angle_beta   90.00
_cell.angle_gamma   90.00
#
_symmetry.space_group_name_H-M   'P 1'
#
loop_
_entity.id
_entity.type
_entity.pdbx_description
1 polymer ?
#
loop_
_entity_poly.entity_id
_entity_poly.type
_entity_poly.pdbx_seq_one_letter_code
_entity_poly.pdbx_strand_id
1 'polypeptide(L)'
;MLDRVEEELARLLAQEHRGRRTSDPRSAVLVMGVAELIQAGGERARPAICLTGYLAAGGDPDDGEAVAAAAALELLDTCWVIRADVRDNAPLRRGIPTLHISHAAEHERNGWRGEPRRFGEGTAVLAGDLVLAYGDRLAAGLPQQARLLWDDLRVERAIGAHMEAAAATEYLDDAWPGQCLDGCATGCGAGWYGLRHALLIGAALAGRDDLREAYEEYARALHAAWRIRGFLGGGPGFDGDAQFLRDVFFDDRARDRAEETIAALVVRADKAVAGARITPAWREELGALAREIAG
;
A
#
# COMPACT_ATOMS: atom_id res chain seq x y z
N MET A 1 -2.36 17.73 6.32
CA MET A 1 -3.32 17.00 5.46
C MET A 1 -3.58 15.58 5.94
N LEU A 2 -2.59 14.81 6.43
CA LEU A 2 -2.83 13.45 6.93
C LEU A 2 -3.86 13.36 8.07
N ASP A 3 -3.87 14.33 9.00
CA ASP A 3 -4.91 14.36 10.05
C ASP A 3 -6.33 14.44 9.47
N ARG A 4 -6.51 15.19 8.37
CA ARG A 4 -7.80 15.26 7.65
C ARG A 4 -8.15 13.94 6.97
N VAL A 5 -7.15 13.14 6.55
CA VAL A 5 -7.36 11.79 6.02
C VAL A 5 -7.86 10.86 7.13
N GLU A 6 -7.25 10.92 8.32
CA GLU A 6 -7.71 10.15 9.49
C GLU A 6 -9.13 10.53 9.89
N GLU A 7 -9.43 11.84 9.92
CA GLU A 7 -10.78 12.35 10.18
C GLU A 7 -11.79 11.86 9.13
N GLU A 8 -11.41 11.84 7.84
CA GLU A 8 -12.26 11.36 6.76
C GLU A 8 -12.60 9.87 6.90
N LEU A 9 -11.58 9.04 7.19
CA LEU A 9 -11.74 7.61 7.42
C LEU A 9 -12.62 7.34 8.65
N ALA A 10 -12.33 8.02 9.76
CA ALA A 10 -13.10 7.89 11.00
C ALA A 10 -14.56 8.32 10.80
N ARG A 11 -14.79 9.44 10.11
CA ARG A 11 -16.12 9.97 9.80
C ARG A 11 -16.93 8.99 8.94
N LEU A 12 -16.32 8.47 7.87
CA LEU A 12 -16.95 7.50 6.98
C LEU A 12 -17.37 6.23 7.74
N LEU A 13 -16.44 5.62 8.48
CA LEU A 13 -16.70 4.37 9.21
C LEU A 13 -17.72 4.57 10.33
N ALA A 14 -17.69 5.70 11.04
CA ALA A 14 -18.68 6.03 12.05
C ALA A 14 -20.08 6.27 11.44
N GLN A 15 -20.16 6.87 10.25
CA GLN A 15 -21.42 7.05 9.54
C GLN A 15 -21.98 5.71 9.05
N GLU A 16 -21.17 4.87 8.43
CA GLU A 16 -21.58 3.55 7.96
C GLU A 16 -21.98 2.65 9.13
N HIS A 17 -21.21 2.65 10.23
CA HIS A 17 -21.56 1.90 11.43
C HIS A 17 -22.95 2.32 11.96
N ARG A 18 -23.19 3.63 12.11
CA ARG A 18 -24.50 4.15 12.56
C ARG A 18 -25.62 3.81 11.60
N GLY A 19 -25.39 3.93 10.29
CA GLY A 19 -26.39 3.66 9.25
C GLY A 19 -26.74 2.18 9.11
N ARG A 20 -25.78 1.28 9.38
CA ARG A 20 -26.00 -0.17 9.30
C ARG A 20 -26.53 -0.76 10.59
N ARG A 21 -26.29 -0.15 11.74
CA ARG A 21 -26.84 -0.55 13.04
C ARG A 21 -28.36 -0.26 13.10
N THR A 22 -29.10 -1.03 12.31
CA THR A 22 -30.56 -1.03 12.21
C THR A 22 -31.12 -2.08 13.18
N SER A 23 -32.15 -2.84 12.77
CA SER A 23 -32.86 -3.82 13.59
C SER A 23 -32.04 -5.05 13.98
N ASP A 24 -30.94 -5.34 13.26
CA ASP A 24 -30.05 -6.49 13.53
C ASP A 24 -28.63 -6.00 13.86
N PRO A 25 -28.11 -6.21 15.09
CA PRO A 25 -26.74 -5.82 15.44
C PRO A 25 -25.65 -6.42 14.55
N ARG A 26 -25.90 -7.56 13.90
CA ARG A 26 -24.93 -8.26 13.04
C ARG A 26 -24.58 -7.50 11.77
N SER A 27 -25.44 -6.59 11.31
CA SER A 27 -25.20 -5.81 10.08
C SER A 27 -24.07 -4.80 10.20
N ALA A 28 -23.59 -4.51 11.41
CA ALA A 28 -22.50 -3.57 11.67
C ALA A 28 -21.15 -4.25 11.94
N VAL A 29 -21.10 -5.57 12.11
CA VAL A 29 -19.90 -6.33 12.53
C VAL A 29 -18.73 -6.12 11.57
N LEU A 30 -18.98 -6.19 10.26
CA LEU A 30 -17.94 -5.95 9.24
C LEU A 30 -17.35 -4.54 9.36
N VAL A 31 -18.19 -3.53 9.61
CA VAL A 31 -17.73 -2.14 9.75
C VAL A 31 -16.90 -1.97 11.01
N MET A 32 -17.29 -2.62 12.11
CA MET A 32 -16.54 -2.59 13.37
C MET A 32 -15.14 -3.19 13.21
N GLY A 33 -15.04 -4.41 12.66
CA GLY A 33 -13.74 -5.07 12.50
C GLY A 33 -12.80 -4.30 11.56
N VAL A 34 -13.33 -3.69 10.49
CA VAL A 34 -12.56 -2.78 9.61
C VAL A 34 -12.09 -1.54 10.37
N ALA A 35 -12.97 -0.92 11.17
CA ALA A 35 -12.62 0.27 11.94
C ALA A 35 -11.53 -0.02 12.97
N GLU A 36 -11.61 -1.15 13.67
CA GLU A 36 -10.58 -1.61 14.60
C GLU A 36 -9.23 -1.81 13.89
N LEU A 37 -9.21 -2.41 12.71
CA LEU A 37 -7.99 -2.61 11.93
C LEU A 37 -7.34 -1.30 11.46
N ILE A 38 -8.15 -0.32 11.03
CA ILE A 38 -7.67 1.00 10.62
C ILE A 38 -7.15 1.78 11.84
N GLN A 39 -7.87 1.72 12.97
CA GLN A 39 -7.47 2.36 14.23
C GLN A 39 -6.23 1.72 14.87
N ALA A 40 -5.99 0.43 14.66
CA ALA A 40 -4.75 -0.25 15.05
C ALA A 40 -3.50 0.35 14.36
N GLY A 41 -3.68 1.30 13.44
CA GLY A 41 -2.63 2.14 12.92
C GLY A 41 -2.11 1.66 11.58
N GLY A 42 -0.86 1.96 11.27
CA GLY A 42 -0.24 1.76 9.96
C GLY A 42 0.59 3.00 9.60
N GLU A 43 1.55 2.84 8.69
CA GLU A 43 2.47 3.93 8.34
C GLU A 43 1.81 5.06 7.54
N ARG A 44 0.57 4.85 7.06
CA ARG A 44 -0.14 5.76 6.13
C ARG A 44 0.72 6.19 4.95
N ALA A 45 1.61 5.30 4.52
CA ALA A 45 2.57 5.58 3.46
C ALA A 45 1.87 5.96 2.14
N ARG A 46 0.78 5.29 1.77
CA ARG A 46 0.09 5.52 0.49
C ARG A 46 -0.64 6.87 0.48
N PRO A 47 -1.41 7.23 1.53
CA PRO A 47 -1.89 8.60 1.72
C PRO A 47 -0.77 9.64 1.67
N ALA A 48 0.31 9.43 2.41
CA ALA A 48 1.42 10.39 2.49
C ALA A 48 2.07 10.61 1.11
N ILE A 49 2.38 9.54 0.39
CA ILE A 49 2.95 9.60 -0.96
C ILE A 49 2.01 10.34 -1.93
N CYS A 50 0.70 10.05 -1.88
CA CYS A 50 -0.28 10.73 -2.74
C CYS A 50 -0.33 12.23 -2.48
N LEU A 51 -0.38 12.63 -1.22
CA LEU A 51 -0.41 14.03 -0.82
C LEU A 51 0.91 14.74 -1.14
N THR A 52 2.05 14.05 -0.99
CA THR A 52 3.36 14.57 -1.41
C THR A 52 3.41 14.83 -2.92
N GLY A 53 2.95 13.88 -3.74
CA GLY A 53 2.86 14.08 -5.20
C GLY A 53 1.93 15.23 -5.58
N TYR A 54 0.79 15.36 -4.90
CA TYR A 54 -0.16 16.46 -5.10
C TYR A 54 0.42 17.83 -4.75
N LEU A 55 1.02 17.96 -3.57
CA LEU A 55 1.59 19.23 -3.11
C LEU A 55 2.83 19.61 -3.93
N ALA A 56 3.68 18.63 -4.29
CA ALA A 56 4.83 18.86 -5.17
C ALA A 56 4.43 19.34 -6.57
N ALA A 57 3.26 18.91 -7.04
CA ALA A 57 2.67 19.36 -8.29
C ALA A 57 2.06 20.78 -8.22
N GLY A 58 1.97 21.38 -7.02
CA GLY A 58 1.40 22.70 -6.78
C GLY A 58 -0.06 22.68 -6.32
N GLY A 59 -0.55 21.54 -5.83
CA GLY A 59 -1.90 21.40 -5.29
C GLY A 59 -2.14 22.25 -4.03
N ASP A 60 -3.42 22.54 -3.77
CA ASP A 60 -3.89 23.32 -2.64
C ASP A 60 -4.01 22.44 -1.38
N PRO A 61 -3.26 22.70 -0.28
CA PRO A 61 -3.36 21.90 0.94
C PRO A 61 -4.75 21.87 1.60
N ASP A 62 -5.65 22.78 1.22
CA ASP A 62 -7.03 22.82 1.71
C ASP A 62 -8.01 21.98 0.86
N ASP A 63 -7.57 21.45 -0.29
CA ASP A 63 -8.39 20.66 -1.20
C ASP A 63 -8.93 19.35 -0.56
N GLY A 64 -10.24 19.19 -0.61
CA GLY A 64 -10.94 18.01 -0.13
C GLY A 64 -10.82 16.79 -1.05
N GLU A 65 -10.63 16.98 -2.36
CA GLU A 65 -10.49 15.87 -3.32
C GLU A 65 -9.18 15.13 -3.09
N ALA A 66 -8.09 15.85 -2.79
CA ALA A 66 -6.81 15.25 -2.42
C ALA A 66 -6.90 14.42 -1.13
N VAL A 67 -7.64 14.90 -0.13
CA VAL A 67 -7.91 14.15 1.10
C VAL A 67 -8.75 12.90 0.82
N ALA A 68 -9.80 13.02 -0.01
CA ALA A 68 -10.65 11.89 -0.38
C ALA A 68 -9.88 10.81 -1.16
N ALA A 69 -9.00 11.21 -2.09
CA ALA A 69 -8.15 10.29 -2.83
C ALA A 69 -7.16 9.56 -1.92
N ALA A 70 -6.51 10.29 -1.01
CA ALA A 70 -5.60 9.71 -0.04
C ALA A 70 -6.32 8.71 0.90
N ALA A 71 -7.51 9.06 1.38
CA ALA A 71 -8.36 8.16 2.17
C ALA A 71 -8.79 6.92 1.35
N ALA A 72 -9.14 7.09 0.08
CA ALA A 72 -9.47 5.99 -0.82
C ALA A 72 -8.28 5.02 -0.94
N LEU A 73 -7.05 5.52 -1.09
CA LEU A 73 -5.84 4.71 -1.15
C LEU A 73 -5.59 3.90 0.14
N GLU A 74 -5.83 4.46 1.32
CA GLU A 74 -5.72 3.72 2.59
C GLU A 74 -6.78 2.61 2.70
N LEU A 75 -8.02 2.87 2.25
CA LEU A 75 -9.05 1.85 2.19
C LEU A 75 -8.66 0.74 1.21
N LEU A 76 -8.16 1.10 0.02
CA LEU A 76 -7.68 0.10 -0.94
C LEU A 76 -6.56 -0.76 -0.34
N ASP A 77 -5.56 -0.17 0.29
CA ASP A 77 -4.47 -0.90 0.95
C ASP A 77 -5.01 -1.82 2.07
N THR A 78 -5.96 -1.32 2.87
CA THR A 78 -6.64 -2.09 3.92
C THR A 78 -7.38 -3.30 3.34
N CYS A 79 -8.10 -3.14 2.23
CA CYS A 79 -8.76 -4.25 1.52
C CYS A 79 -7.75 -5.35 1.15
N TRP A 80 -6.60 -4.97 0.58
CA TRP A 80 -5.58 -5.93 0.18
C TRP A 80 -4.89 -6.60 1.36
N VAL A 81 -4.63 -5.87 2.44
CA VAL A 81 -4.09 -6.42 3.69
C VAL A 81 -5.02 -7.48 4.27
N ILE A 82 -6.33 -7.20 4.35
CA ILE A 82 -7.33 -8.16 4.85
C ILE A 82 -7.31 -9.45 4.02
N ARG A 83 -7.28 -9.33 2.69
CA ARG A 83 -7.25 -10.48 1.77
C ARG A 83 -5.94 -11.27 1.86
N ALA A 84 -4.81 -10.57 1.98
CA ALA A 84 -3.51 -11.18 2.19
C ALA A 84 -3.44 -11.92 3.54
N ASP A 85 -3.99 -11.34 4.61
CA ASP A 85 -4.03 -12.00 5.92
C ASP A 85 -4.72 -13.37 5.86
N VAL A 86 -5.79 -13.51 5.06
CA VAL A 86 -6.45 -14.80 4.82
C VAL A 86 -5.58 -15.74 4.00
N ARG A 87 -5.08 -15.27 2.86
CA ARG A 87 -4.23 -16.05 1.93
C ARG A 87 -3.00 -16.62 2.64
N ASP A 88 -2.36 -15.79 3.46
CA ASP A 88 -1.09 -16.09 4.13
C ASP A 88 -1.32 -16.70 5.53
N ASN A 89 -2.60 -16.94 5.91
CA ASN A 89 -3.01 -17.47 7.20
C ASN A 89 -2.36 -16.71 8.39
N ALA A 90 -2.29 -15.39 8.26
CA ALA A 90 -1.62 -14.51 9.21
C ALA A 90 -2.42 -14.43 10.52
N PRO A 91 -1.83 -14.77 11.69
CA PRO A 91 -2.56 -14.77 12.94
C PRO A 91 -2.83 -13.36 13.47
N LEU A 92 -1.90 -12.43 13.21
CA LEU A 92 -1.91 -11.07 13.74
C LEU A 92 -1.64 -10.05 12.64
N ARG A 93 -2.27 -8.88 12.75
CA ARG A 93 -1.98 -7.68 11.97
C ARG A 93 -1.95 -6.49 12.92
N ARG A 94 -0.86 -5.71 12.89
CA ARG A 94 -0.72 -4.50 13.74
C ARG A 94 -0.98 -4.78 15.24
N GLY A 95 -0.54 -5.95 15.71
CA GLY A 95 -0.68 -6.38 17.11
C GLY A 95 -2.05 -6.93 17.50
N ILE A 96 -3.05 -6.93 16.62
CA ILE A 96 -4.39 -7.47 16.87
C ILE A 96 -4.64 -8.74 16.05
N PRO A 97 -5.55 -9.64 16.49
CA PRO A 97 -5.97 -10.78 15.68
C PRO A 97 -6.53 -10.34 14.33
N THR A 98 -6.13 -11.01 13.26
CA THR A 98 -6.68 -10.74 11.92
C THR A 98 -8.19 -11.04 11.89
N LEU A 99 -8.90 -10.46 10.92
CA LEU A 99 -10.36 -10.58 10.83
C LEU A 99 -10.82 -12.04 10.75
N HIS A 100 -10.11 -12.90 10.02
CA HIS A 100 -10.49 -14.31 9.90
C HIS A 100 -10.27 -15.08 11.21
N ILE A 101 -9.23 -14.76 11.98
CA ILE A 101 -8.97 -15.37 13.28
C ILE A 101 -9.99 -14.93 14.32
N SER A 102 -10.25 -13.63 14.43
CA SER A 102 -11.19 -13.07 15.41
C SER A 102 -12.61 -13.62 15.23
N HIS A 103 -13.09 -13.70 13.98
CA HIS A 103 -14.44 -14.19 13.68
C HIS A 103 -14.55 -15.72 13.73
N ALA A 104 -13.49 -16.47 13.43
CA ALA A 104 -13.46 -17.91 13.69
C ALA A 104 -13.57 -18.19 15.20
N ALA A 105 -12.81 -17.45 16.02
CA ALA A 105 -12.88 -17.58 17.47
C ALA A 105 -14.24 -17.14 18.04
N GLU A 106 -14.88 -16.13 17.46
CA GLU A 106 -16.26 -15.75 17.81
C GLU A 106 -17.25 -16.87 17.51
N HIS A 107 -17.15 -17.50 16.34
CA HIS A 107 -18.00 -18.62 15.95
C HIS A 107 -17.89 -19.79 16.95
N GLU A 108 -16.67 -20.17 17.34
CA GLU A 108 -16.41 -21.20 18.35
C GLU A 108 -17.00 -20.85 19.71
N ARG A 109 -16.74 -19.63 20.22
CA ARG A 109 -17.23 -19.18 21.53
C ARG A 109 -18.75 -19.23 21.64
N ASN A 110 -19.46 -18.99 20.53
CA ASN A 110 -20.91 -18.99 20.52
C ASN A 110 -21.53 -20.36 20.18
N GLY A 111 -20.73 -21.40 19.91
CA GLY A 111 -21.21 -22.73 19.56
C GLY A 111 -22.11 -22.74 18.33
N TRP A 112 -21.83 -21.86 17.37
CA TRP A 112 -22.63 -21.75 16.15
C TRP A 112 -22.46 -22.98 15.25
N ARG A 113 -23.48 -23.24 14.43
CA ARG A 113 -23.44 -24.35 13.47
C ARG A 113 -22.40 -24.06 12.37
N GLY A 114 -21.69 -25.10 11.95
CA GLY A 114 -20.75 -25.05 10.82
C GLY A 114 -19.30 -25.05 11.25
N GLU A 115 -18.40 -24.81 10.29
CA GLU A 115 -16.95 -24.78 10.52
C GLU A 115 -16.48 -23.36 10.87
N PRO A 116 -15.82 -23.14 12.02
CA PRO A 116 -15.41 -21.80 12.46
C PRO A 116 -14.42 -21.12 11.51
N ARG A 117 -13.42 -21.87 11.02
CA ARG A 117 -12.40 -21.33 10.11
C ARG A 117 -13.03 -20.74 8.85
N ARG A 118 -13.92 -21.49 8.19
CA ARG A 118 -14.62 -21.02 6.99
C ARG A 118 -15.52 -19.81 7.25
N PHE A 119 -16.13 -19.73 8.43
CA PHE A 119 -16.89 -18.53 8.82
C PHE A 119 -15.98 -17.31 8.94
N GLY A 120 -14.82 -17.45 9.60
CA GLY A 120 -13.82 -16.40 9.72
C GLY A 120 -13.27 -15.94 8.37
N GLU A 121 -12.81 -16.87 7.53
CA GLU A 121 -12.31 -16.58 6.18
C GLU A 121 -13.36 -15.89 5.32
N GLY A 122 -14.60 -16.41 5.30
CA GLY A 122 -15.71 -15.82 4.57
C GLY A 122 -16.04 -14.40 5.04
N THR A 123 -15.96 -14.15 6.35
CA THR A 123 -16.18 -12.82 6.93
C THR A 123 -15.09 -11.83 6.50
N ALA A 124 -13.83 -12.25 6.51
CA ALA A 124 -12.70 -11.42 6.08
C ALA A 124 -12.77 -11.08 4.58
N VAL A 125 -13.18 -12.02 3.72
CA VAL A 125 -13.42 -11.75 2.29
C VAL A 125 -14.46 -10.64 2.11
N LEU A 126 -15.61 -10.77 2.78
CA LEU A 126 -16.68 -9.76 2.72
C LEU A 126 -16.25 -8.40 3.31
N ALA A 127 -15.40 -8.40 4.34
CA ALA A 127 -14.83 -7.16 4.87
C ALA A 127 -13.91 -6.48 3.83
N GLY A 128 -13.08 -7.25 3.11
CA GLY A 128 -12.28 -6.73 2.01
C GLY A 128 -13.14 -6.09 0.92
N ASP A 129 -14.21 -6.76 0.49
CA ASP A 129 -15.16 -6.23 -0.51
C ASP A 129 -15.84 -4.94 -0.04
N LEU A 130 -16.21 -4.89 1.24
CA LEU A 130 -16.82 -3.71 1.85
C LEU A 130 -15.88 -2.50 1.81
N VAL A 131 -14.62 -2.69 2.19
CA VAL A 131 -13.61 -1.62 2.20
C VAL A 131 -13.29 -1.16 0.78
N LEU A 132 -13.21 -2.07 -0.18
CA LEU A 132 -13.05 -1.73 -1.59
C LEU A 132 -14.20 -0.84 -2.09
N ALA A 133 -15.45 -1.19 -1.75
CA ALA A 133 -16.61 -0.38 -2.11
C ALA A 133 -16.60 1.01 -1.45
N TYR A 134 -16.08 1.14 -0.24
CA TYR A 134 -15.87 2.44 0.41
C TYR A 134 -14.78 3.26 -0.27
N GLY A 135 -13.66 2.65 -0.65
CA GLY A 135 -12.62 3.29 -1.44
C GLY A 135 -13.17 3.83 -2.75
N ASP A 136 -13.96 3.03 -3.48
CA ASP A 136 -14.58 3.44 -4.74
C ASP A 136 -15.58 4.60 -4.58
N ARG A 137 -16.27 4.69 -3.43
CA ARG A 137 -17.15 5.82 -3.10
C ARG A 137 -16.36 7.11 -2.88
N LEU A 138 -15.21 7.05 -2.21
CA LEU A 138 -14.33 8.22 -2.06
C LEU A 138 -13.68 8.60 -3.39
N ALA A 139 -13.31 7.60 -4.20
CA ALA A 139 -12.75 7.82 -5.54
C ALA A 139 -13.80 8.27 -6.58
N ALA A 140 -15.09 8.27 -6.22
CA ALA A 140 -16.20 8.53 -7.15
C ALA A 140 -16.11 9.89 -7.84
N GLY A 141 -15.69 10.92 -7.10
CA GLY A 141 -15.63 12.31 -7.55
C GLY A 141 -14.29 12.75 -8.13
N LEU A 142 -13.29 11.86 -8.21
CA LEU A 142 -11.96 12.25 -8.69
C LEU A 142 -12.00 12.71 -10.15
N PRO A 143 -11.11 13.65 -10.54
CA PRO A 143 -10.93 14.02 -11.94
C PRO A 143 -10.67 12.79 -12.82
N GLN A 144 -11.09 12.84 -14.08
CA GLN A 144 -11.04 11.68 -14.98
C GLN A 144 -9.66 11.01 -15.04
N GLN A 145 -8.57 11.78 -15.12
CA GLN A 145 -7.21 11.24 -15.17
C GLN A 145 -6.82 10.52 -13.87
N ALA A 146 -7.14 11.09 -12.72
CA ALA A 146 -6.92 10.45 -11.42
C ALA A 146 -7.78 9.18 -11.28
N ARG A 147 -9.00 9.17 -11.83
CA ARG A 147 -9.86 8.00 -11.82
C ARG A 147 -9.35 6.85 -12.68
N LEU A 148 -8.79 7.14 -13.86
CA LEU A 148 -8.14 6.11 -14.69
C LEU A 148 -6.95 5.48 -13.96
N LEU A 149 -6.10 6.29 -13.31
CA LEU A 149 -4.99 5.80 -12.50
C LEU A 149 -5.46 4.97 -11.29
N TRP A 150 -6.56 5.35 -10.66
CA TRP A 150 -7.19 4.57 -9.60
C TRP A 150 -7.65 3.19 -10.11
N ASP A 151 -8.29 3.16 -11.28
CA ASP A 151 -8.76 1.93 -11.89
C ASP A 151 -7.58 1.00 -12.27
N ASP A 152 -6.53 1.56 -12.88
CA ASP A 152 -5.30 0.85 -13.22
C ASP A 152 -4.60 0.29 -11.97
N LEU A 153 -4.52 1.06 -10.89
CA LEU A 153 -3.96 0.59 -9.61
C LEU A 153 -4.69 -0.65 -9.09
N ARG A 154 -6.03 -0.66 -9.15
CA ARG A 154 -6.84 -1.80 -8.69
C ARG A 154 -6.57 -3.05 -9.53
N VAL A 155 -6.45 -2.88 -10.85
CA VAL A 155 -6.12 -3.98 -11.77
C VAL A 155 -4.70 -4.49 -11.53
N GLU A 156 -3.70 -3.61 -11.51
CA GLU A 156 -2.30 -3.97 -11.29
C GLU A 156 -2.09 -4.65 -9.94
N ARG A 157 -2.78 -4.18 -8.88
CA ARG A 157 -2.70 -4.78 -7.55
C ARG A 157 -3.32 -6.19 -7.51
N ALA A 158 -4.44 -6.41 -8.17
CA ALA A 158 -5.08 -7.73 -8.25
C ALA A 158 -4.18 -8.73 -9.00
N ILE A 159 -3.65 -8.34 -10.15
CA ILE A 159 -2.73 -9.16 -10.94
C ILE A 159 -1.44 -9.43 -10.16
N GLY A 160 -0.84 -8.38 -9.57
CA GLY A 160 0.40 -8.51 -8.80
C GLY A 160 0.26 -9.44 -7.60
N ALA A 161 -0.85 -9.36 -6.86
CA ALA A 161 -1.12 -10.26 -5.73
C ALA A 161 -1.31 -11.73 -6.15
N HIS A 162 -1.89 -11.97 -7.32
CA HIS A 162 -1.97 -13.32 -7.89
C HIS A 162 -0.59 -13.83 -8.31
N MET A 163 0.19 -13.01 -9.03
CA MET A 163 1.54 -13.36 -9.47
C MET A 163 2.47 -13.67 -8.29
N GLU A 164 2.40 -12.89 -7.21
CA GLU A 164 3.12 -13.16 -5.97
C GLU A 164 2.76 -14.52 -5.38
N ALA A 165 1.46 -14.82 -5.26
CA ALA A 165 0.99 -16.10 -4.73
C ALA A 165 1.36 -17.30 -5.64
N ALA A 166 1.29 -17.11 -6.96
CA ALA A 166 1.68 -18.12 -7.93
C ALA A 166 3.19 -18.40 -7.87
N ALA A 167 4.02 -17.36 -7.85
CA ALA A 167 5.47 -17.48 -7.73
C ALA A 167 5.87 -18.24 -6.46
N ALA A 168 5.28 -17.89 -5.31
CA ALA A 168 5.53 -18.60 -4.05
C ALA A 168 5.10 -20.08 -4.11
N THR A 169 4.01 -20.40 -4.81
CA THR A 169 3.54 -21.79 -4.96
C THR A 169 4.43 -22.60 -5.91
N GLU A 170 5.02 -21.95 -6.92
CA GLU A 170 5.91 -22.54 -7.91
C GLU A 170 7.38 -22.56 -7.46
N TYR A 171 7.70 -22.06 -6.26
CA TYR A 171 9.06 -21.85 -5.76
C TYR A 171 9.91 -20.97 -6.69
N LEU A 172 9.25 -19.96 -7.27
CA LEU A 172 9.85 -18.94 -8.15
C LEU A 172 9.93 -17.57 -7.47
N ASP A 173 9.55 -17.48 -6.21
CA ASP A 173 9.71 -16.29 -5.39
C ASP A 173 11.21 -16.04 -5.11
N ASP A 174 11.68 -14.87 -5.54
CA ASP A 174 13.08 -14.48 -5.37
C ASP A 174 13.25 -13.78 -4.02
N ALA A 175 13.97 -14.42 -3.10
CA ALA A 175 14.32 -13.84 -1.82
C ALA A 175 15.29 -12.65 -1.97
N TRP A 176 15.98 -12.50 -3.11
CA TRP A 176 16.79 -11.32 -3.45
C TRP A 176 16.03 -10.40 -4.43
N PRO A 177 15.86 -9.09 -4.15
CA PRO A 177 15.07 -8.20 -5.00
C PRO A 177 15.78 -7.74 -6.30
N GLY A 178 16.71 -8.53 -6.86
CA GLY A 178 17.53 -8.15 -8.02
C GLY A 178 16.72 -7.79 -9.27
N GLN A 179 15.56 -8.41 -9.47
CA GLN A 179 14.67 -8.09 -10.59
C GLN A 179 14.09 -6.67 -10.52
N CYS A 180 14.06 -6.06 -9.33
CA CYS A 180 13.54 -4.70 -9.13
C CYS A 180 14.48 -3.62 -9.69
N LEU A 181 15.76 -3.94 -9.95
CA LEU A 181 16.78 -2.97 -10.38
C LEU A 181 16.41 -2.26 -11.69
N ASP A 182 15.91 -3.02 -12.66
CA ASP A 182 15.56 -2.52 -14.00
C ASP A 182 14.15 -2.95 -14.47
N GLY A 183 13.48 -3.85 -13.74
CA GLY A 183 12.32 -4.61 -14.23
C GLY A 183 10.94 -4.21 -13.70
N CYS A 184 10.80 -3.07 -13.01
CA CYS A 184 9.49 -2.66 -12.50
C CYS A 184 8.57 -2.16 -13.63
N ALA A 185 7.57 -2.98 -13.98
CA ALA A 185 6.57 -2.74 -15.02
C ALA A 185 5.18 -3.25 -14.61
N THR A 186 4.16 -3.02 -15.46
CA THR A 186 2.82 -3.61 -15.29
C THR A 186 2.92 -5.13 -15.17
N GLY A 187 2.23 -5.72 -14.18
CA GLY A 187 2.33 -7.16 -13.87
C GLY A 187 3.43 -7.53 -12.86
N CYS A 188 4.22 -6.56 -12.40
CA CYS A 188 5.21 -6.77 -11.34
C CYS A 188 4.53 -7.05 -9.97
N GLY A 189 4.88 -8.17 -9.34
CA GLY A 189 4.40 -8.54 -8.00
C GLY A 189 5.02 -7.74 -6.85
N ALA A 190 6.15 -7.04 -7.08
CA ALA A 190 6.96 -6.44 -6.01
C ALA A 190 6.36 -5.15 -5.40
N GLY A 191 5.23 -4.65 -5.90
CA GLY A 191 4.48 -3.57 -5.24
C GLY A 191 4.81 -2.14 -5.67
N TRP A 192 5.66 -1.94 -6.69
CA TRP A 192 6.04 -0.60 -7.17
C TRP A 192 4.85 0.26 -7.62
N TYR A 193 3.77 -0.39 -8.08
CA TYR A 193 2.52 0.26 -8.48
C TYR A 193 1.92 1.09 -7.33
N GLY A 194 2.15 0.76 -6.06
CA GLY A 194 1.60 1.51 -4.93
C GLY A 194 2.22 2.90 -4.82
N LEU A 195 3.55 2.98 -4.96
CA LEU A 195 4.30 4.23 -4.96
C LEU A 195 4.00 5.04 -6.24
N ARG A 196 4.08 4.38 -7.41
CA ARG A 196 3.79 5.01 -8.71
C ARG A 196 2.40 5.61 -8.76
N HIS A 197 1.35 4.82 -8.49
CA HIS A 197 -0.01 5.32 -8.65
C HIS A 197 -0.36 6.37 -7.62
N ALA A 198 0.12 6.27 -6.37
CA ALA A 198 -0.10 7.32 -5.38
C ALA A 198 0.50 8.67 -5.86
N LEU A 199 1.75 8.69 -6.34
CA LEU A 199 2.36 9.90 -6.89
C LEU A 199 1.59 10.44 -8.11
N LEU A 200 1.22 9.57 -9.04
CA LEU A 200 0.52 9.95 -10.27
C LEU A 200 -0.91 10.44 -10.00
N ILE A 201 -1.63 9.82 -9.08
CA ILE A 201 -2.96 10.28 -8.64
C ILE A 201 -2.83 11.67 -8.04
N GLY A 202 -1.82 11.89 -7.19
CA GLY A 202 -1.51 13.22 -6.65
C GLY A 202 -1.26 14.27 -7.74
N ALA A 203 -0.41 13.97 -8.72
CA ALA A 203 -0.16 14.88 -9.84
C ALA A 203 -1.42 15.15 -10.69
N ALA A 204 -2.22 14.11 -10.97
CA ALA A 204 -3.43 14.22 -11.76
C ALA A 204 -4.51 15.07 -11.07
N LEU A 205 -4.61 15.01 -9.74
CA LEU A 205 -5.47 15.90 -8.95
C LEU A 205 -5.08 17.37 -9.08
N ALA A 206 -3.78 17.66 -9.17
CA ALA A 206 -3.27 19.01 -9.43
C ALA A 206 -3.33 19.41 -10.93
N GLY A 207 -3.84 18.54 -11.81
CA GLY A 207 -3.89 18.77 -13.26
C GLY A 207 -2.51 18.75 -13.94
N ARG A 208 -1.55 18.02 -13.40
CA ARG A 208 -0.13 18.02 -13.80
C ARG A 208 0.31 16.71 -14.46
N ASP A 209 -0.33 16.36 -15.57
CA ASP A 209 0.02 15.16 -16.36
C ASP A 209 1.45 15.21 -16.92
N ASP A 210 2.05 16.40 -17.05
CA ASP A 210 3.44 16.59 -17.48
C ASP A 210 4.47 16.00 -16.48
N LEU A 211 4.06 15.67 -15.26
CA LEU A 211 4.93 15.06 -14.25
C LEU A 211 5.02 13.54 -14.34
N ARG A 212 4.21 12.90 -15.19
CA ARG A 212 4.08 11.43 -15.26
C ARG A 212 5.43 10.71 -15.40
N GLU A 213 6.21 11.09 -16.40
CA GLU A 213 7.48 10.42 -16.71
C GLU A 213 8.47 10.56 -15.55
N ALA A 214 8.58 11.75 -14.97
CA ALA A 214 9.45 12.02 -13.83
C ALA A 214 9.02 11.22 -12.58
N TYR A 215 7.71 11.16 -12.29
CA TYR A 215 7.19 10.43 -11.13
C TYR A 215 7.28 8.91 -11.31
N GLU A 216 7.11 8.38 -12.51
CA GLU A 216 7.32 6.95 -12.78
C GLU A 216 8.79 6.55 -12.62
N GLU A 217 9.71 7.37 -13.14
CA GLU A 217 11.15 7.11 -12.98
C GLU A 217 11.61 7.24 -11.53
N TYR A 218 11.12 8.27 -10.82
CA TYR A 218 11.35 8.43 -9.39
C TYR A 218 10.81 7.23 -8.60
N ALA A 219 9.56 6.81 -8.85
CA ALA A 219 8.93 5.68 -8.17
C ALA A 219 9.69 4.37 -8.43
N ARG A 220 10.13 4.13 -9.68
CA ARG A 220 10.90 2.94 -10.05
C ARG A 220 12.21 2.87 -9.27
N ALA A 221 12.99 3.95 -9.28
CA ALA A 221 14.29 3.99 -8.60
C ALA A 221 14.14 3.87 -7.08
N LEU A 222 13.18 4.59 -6.50
CA LEU A 222 12.93 4.60 -5.07
C LEU A 222 12.40 3.26 -4.55
N HIS A 223 11.47 2.62 -5.27
CA HIS A 223 10.96 1.30 -4.90
C HIS A 223 12.07 0.23 -4.93
N ALA A 224 12.92 0.26 -5.95
CA ALA A 224 14.07 -0.64 -6.04
C ALA A 224 15.03 -0.44 -4.85
N ALA A 225 15.36 0.81 -4.52
CA ALA A 225 16.23 1.12 -3.37
C ALA A 225 15.62 0.62 -2.06
N TRP A 226 14.33 0.90 -1.83
CA TRP A 226 13.60 0.43 -0.66
C TRP A 226 13.60 -1.10 -0.52
N ARG A 227 13.40 -1.83 -1.63
CA ARG A 227 13.41 -3.30 -1.61
C ARG A 227 14.78 -3.85 -1.24
N ILE A 228 15.86 -3.29 -1.79
CA ILE A 228 17.23 -3.73 -1.45
C ILE A 228 17.55 -3.40 0.00
N ARG A 229 17.24 -2.19 0.47
CA ARG A 229 17.40 -1.80 1.88
C ARG A 229 16.62 -2.72 2.81
N GLY A 230 15.37 -3.03 2.47
CA GLY A 230 14.53 -3.99 3.18
C GLY A 230 15.16 -5.37 3.24
N PHE A 231 15.73 -5.86 2.13
CA PHE A 231 16.45 -7.13 2.13
C PHE A 231 17.64 -7.07 3.09
N LEU A 232 18.50 -6.05 3.00
CA LEU A 232 19.71 -5.93 3.83
C LEU A 232 19.38 -5.76 5.32
N GLY A 233 18.27 -5.10 5.65
CA GLY A 233 17.83 -4.84 7.02
C GLY A 233 16.95 -5.93 7.64
N GLY A 234 16.58 -6.97 6.88
CA GLY A 234 15.61 -7.99 7.35
C GLY A 234 14.19 -7.42 7.55
N GLY A 235 13.81 -6.46 6.69
CA GLY A 235 12.51 -5.81 6.72
C GLY A 235 11.34 -6.73 6.31
N PRO A 236 10.10 -6.23 6.38
CA PRO A 236 8.90 -6.99 6.05
C PRO A 236 8.95 -7.61 4.65
N GLY A 237 8.55 -8.89 4.53
CA GLY A 237 8.58 -9.63 3.27
C GLY A 237 9.93 -10.27 2.93
N PHE A 238 10.90 -10.26 3.86
CA PHE A 238 12.16 -10.98 3.76
C PHE A 238 12.31 -11.93 4.95
N ASP A 239 11.87 -13.17 4.77
CA ASP A 239 11.73 -14.19 5.80
C ASP A 239 13.01 -15.04 6.02
N GLY A 240 12.84 -16.30 6.43
CA GLY A 240 13.93 -17.21 6.73
C GLY A 240 14.86 -17.48 5.54
N ASP A 241 14.33 -17.54 4.32
CA ASP A 241 15.15 -17.79 3.13
C ASP A 241 15.99 -16.56 2.79
N ALA A 242 15.42 -15.36 2.93
CA ALA A 242 16.18 -14.12 2.79
C ALA A 242 17.25 -13.97 3.89
N GLN A 243 16.95 -14.40 5.13
CA GLN A 243 17.92 -14.43 6.22
C GLN A 243 19.08 -15.38 5.92
N PHE A 244 18.79 -16.58 5.43
CA PHE A 244 19.82 -17.54 5.02
C PHE A 244 20.69 -16.98 3.89
N LEU A 245 20.09 -16.35 2.87
CA LEU A 245 20.85 -15.69 1.81
C LEU A 245 21.77 -14.60 2.35
N ARG A 246 21.28 -13.75 3.26
CA ARG A 246 22.09 -12.74 3.94
C ARG A 246 23.28 -13.35 4.66
N ASP A 247 23.06 -14.37 5.46
CA ASP A 247 24.07 -14.92 6.36
C ASP A 247 25.11 -15.79 5.65
N VAL A 248 24.71 -16.50 4.59
CA VAL A 248 25.56 -17.52 3.95
C VAL A 248 26.16 -17.05 2.63
N PHE A 249 25.42 -16.25 1.86
CA PHE A 249 25.80 -15.87 0.49
C PHE A 249 26.11 -14.39 0.32
N PHE A 250 25.72 -13.53 1.27
CA PHE A 250 25.93 -12.09 1.22
C PHE A 250 27.13 -11.68 2.06
N ASP A 251 28.33 -11.91 1.51
CA ASP A 251 29.57 -11.44 2.12
C ASP A 251 29.68 -9.89 2.13
N ASP A 252 30.70 -9.37 2.80
CA ASP A 252 30.92 -7.91 2.90
C ASP A 252 30.99 -7.23 1.53
N ARG A 253 31.53 -7.89 0.51
CA ARG A 253 31.64 -7.33 -0.85
C ARG A 253 30.29 -7.28 -1.56
N ALA A 254 29.46 -8.31 -1.41
CA ALA A 254 28.10 -8.31 -1.93
C ALA A 254 27.26 -7.22 -1.26
N ARG A 255 27.45 -7.03 0.05
CA ARG A 255 26.82 -5.96 0.80
C ARG A 255 27.25 -4.57 0.30
N ASP A 256 28.55 -4.33 0.14
CA ASP A 256 29.06 -3.06 -0.40
C ASP A 256 28.48 -2.74 -1.78
N ARG A 257 28.39 -3.73 -2.67
CA ARG A 257 27.75 -3.55 -3.99
C ARG A 257 26.26 -3.22 -3.89
N ALA A 258 25.54 -3.83 -2.95
CA ALA A 258 24.13 -3.52 -2.73
C ALA A 258 23.96 -2.08 -2.21
N GLU A 259 24.83 -1.61 -1.31
CA GLU A 259 24.88 -0.23 -0.83
C GLU A 259 25.20 0.76 -1.96
N GLU A 260 26.20 0.46 -2.79
CA GLU A 260 26.52 1.25 -4.00
C GLU A 260 25.32 1.33 -4.97
N THR A 261 24.60 0.23 -5.11
CA THR A 261 23.40 0.15 -5.97
C THR A 261 22.28 1.01 -5.41
N ILE A 262 22.02 0.95 -4.08
CA ILE A 262 21.05 1.83 -3.41
C ILE A 262 21.43 3.30 -3.64
N ALA A 263 22.69 3.68 -3.46
CA ALA A 263 23.16 5.05 -3.68
C ALA A 263 22.94 5.50 -5.14
N ALA A 264 23.23 4.64 -6.12
CA ALA A 264 22.99 4.93 -7.53
C ALA A 264 21.49 5.12 -7.85
N LEU A 265 20.61 4.34 -7.23
CA LEU A 265 19.16 4.46 -7.37
C LEU A 265 18.64 5.76 -6.75
N VAL A 266 19.15 6.19 -5.60
CA VAL A 266 18.82 7.51 -5.01
C VAL A 266 19.24 8.63 -5.94
N VAL A 267 20.44 8.57 -6.54
CA VAL A 267 20.90 9.56 -7.52
C VAL A 267 19.99 9.58 -8.75
N ARG A 268 19.51 8.42 -9.20
CA ARG A 268 18.55 8.29 -10.31
C ARG A 268 17.21 8.94 -9.96
N ALA A 269 16.70 8.72 -8.76
CA ALA A 269 15.48 9.36 -8.25
C ALA A 269 15.63 10.90 -8.20
N ASP A 270 16.74 11.40 -7.64
CA ASP A 270 17.05 12.84 -7.57
C ASP A 270 17.09 13.48 -8.97
N LYS A 271 17.71 12.82 -9.94
CA LYS A 271 17.74 13.30 -11.34
C LYS A 271 16.36 13.38 -11.96
N ALA A 272 15.48 12.40 -11.70
CA ALA A 272 14.13 12.38 -12.24
C ALA A 272 13.32 13.61 -11.76
N VAL A 273 13.37 13.93 -10.46
CA VAL A 273 12.66 15.09 -9.91
C VAL A 273 13.34 16.43 -10.21
N ALA A 274 14.67 16.44 -10.40
CA ALA A 274 15.39 17.65 -10.83
C ALA A 274 14.98 18.12 -12.23
N GLY A 275 14.69 17.17 -13.15
CA GLY A 275 14.16 17.45 -14.48
C GLY A 275 12.69 17.86 -14.51
N ALA A 276 11.95 17.62 -13.41
CA ALA A 276 10.52 17.89 -13.33
C ALA A 276 10.21 19.39 -13.12
N ARG A 277 9.06 19.82 -13.64
CA ARG A 277 8.53 21.17 -13.48
C ARG A 277 7.83 21.35 -12.13
N ILE A 278 8.60 21.16 -11.05
CA ILE A 278 8.20 21.37 -9.66
C ILE A 278 9.11 22.41 -9.00
N THR A 279 8.68 22.98 -7.87
CA THR A 279 9.46 24.01 -7.16
C THR A 279 10.78 23.45 -6.61
N PRO A 280 11.83 24.27 -6.44
CA PRO A 280 13.10 23.83 -5.83
C PRO A 280 12.93 23.20 -4.46
N ALA A 281 12.07 23.77 -3.60
CA ALA A 281 11.78 23.22 -2.27
C ALA A 281 11.25 21.78 -2.36
N TRP A 282 10.30 21.51 -3.25
CA TRP A 282 9.77 20.16 -3.44
C TRP A 282 10.76 19.17 -4.07
N ARG A 283 11.76 19.64 -4.82
CA ARG A 283 12.88 18.77 -5.26
C ARG A 283 13.74 18.34 -4.08
N GLU A 284 14.02 19.26 -3.16
CA GLU A 284 14.78 18.97 -1.95
C GLU A 284 14.02 17.98 -1.05
N GLU A 285 12.71 18.18 -0.84
CA GLU A 285 11.86 17.29 -0.05
C GLU A 285 11.75 15.88 -0.66
N LEU A 286 11.50 15.76 -1.97
CA LEU A 286 11.47 14.46 -2.65
C LEU A 286 12.84 13.76 -2.62
N GLY A 287 13.93 14.52 -2.70
CA GLY A 287 15.27 13.96 -2.54
C GLY A 287 15.59 13.53 -1.10
N ALA A 288 15.09 14.27 -0.10
CA ALA A 288 15.19 13.89 1.30
C ALA A 288 14.42 12.60 1.58
N LEU A 289 13.19 12.47 1.07
CA LEU A 289 12.39 11.26 1.15
C LEU A 289 13.11 10.06 0.51
N ALA A 290 13.75 10.26 -0.65
CA ALA A 290 14.50 9.20 -1.31
C ALA A 290 15.69 8.71 -0.46
N ARG A 291 16.39 9.62 0.21
CA ARG A 291 17.49 9.30 1.14
C ARG A 291 16.99 8.62 2.41
N GLU A 292 15.86 9.04 2.96
CA GLU A 292 15.26 8.42 4.15
C GLU A 292 14.86 6.97 3.89
N ILE A 293 14.20 6.71 2.76
CA ILE A 293 13.76 5.36 2.37
C ILE A 293 14.96 4.44 2.04
N ALA A 294 16.07 5.03 1.59
CA ALA A 294 17.30 4.33 1.25
C ALA A 294 18.26 4.16 2.44
N GLY A 295 18.05 4.87 3.56
CA GLY A 295 18.84 4.77 4.79
C GLY A 295 18.51 3.52 5.59
#